data_AF-A0A7C5NKG4-F1
#
_entry.id   AF-A0A7C5NKG4-F1
#
_cell.length_a   1.000
_cell.length_b   1.000
_cell.length_c   1.000
_cell.angle_alpha   90.00
_cell.angle_beta   90.00
_cell.angle_gamma   90.00
#
_symmetry.space_group_name_H-M   'P 1'
#
loop_
_entity.id
_entity.type
_entity.pdbx_description
1 polymer ?
#
loop_
_entity_poly.entity_id
_entity_poly.type
_entity_poly.pdbx_seq_one_letter_code
_entity_poly.pdbx_strand_id
1 'polypeptide(L)'
;MIQPESTANPSQSVDMSIIKAAQAWVLSLFNDSHDTRLLYHNYRHSAAVVDKVNEIAQSGGFSSETIEIAQIAAWFYGTGYLKDYLSFHNQSIIAAEEFLNERKYPSKKKSKVLSCINALKLGHEPETIEQQLFADAQTAVELTDQFFQLGPLLHLERELVLNQPLSASEWAQVQLQSLLKTKFYTDYAKKVFEPIVAQNILTQKTIVEKTKRADLKREALGDGLLRKFQNIEKNIPTRATQTFFRINYRNHINLSSIADNKAHIMISVNAIIISVLISILSYRNITESNPLVLMPVIIFLVTGLTSLVYAVLSARPKITTLNVGKNTLEETKKNIIFFGNFVHLDLDQYEAAMDSVFRDGELLYGNMTRDLYYLGKVLDKKYRYLTYSYNIFMVGFAATVLTFLLAFLS
;
A
#
# COMPACT_ATOMS: atom_id res chain seq x y z
N MET A 1 -48.08 -9.00 67.50
CA MET A 1 -47.42 -8.12 66.52
C MET A 1 -47.49 -8.83 65.18
N ILE A 2 -48.55 -8.72 64.37
CA ILE A 2 -49.13 -7.56 63.65
C ILE A 2 -48.15 -6.97 62.61
N GLN A 3 -48.24 -7.54 61.40
CA GLN A 3 -48.19 -6.97 60.04
C GLN A 3 -46.91 -6.27 59.48
N PRO A 4 -46.76 -6.10 58.13
CA PRO A 4 -47.76 -6.36 57.06
C PRO A 4 -47.29 -7.15 55.82
N GLU A 5 -48.31 -7.63 55.10
CA GLU A 5 -48.31 -7.98 53.68
C GLU A 5 -47.88 -6.79 52.80
N SER A 6 -47.02 -7.05 51.81
CA SER A 6 -46.82 -6.15 50.68
C SER A 6 -47.63 -6.68 49.50
N THR A 7 -48.77 -6.05 49.27
CA THR A 7 -49.61 -6.20 48.09
C THR A 7 -48.86 -5.74 46.84
N ALA A 8 -48.28 -6.69 46.10
CA ALA A 8 -47.85 -6.44 44.73
C ALA A 8 -49.10 -6.29 43.86
N ASN A 9 -49.42 -5.05 43.50
CA ASN A 9 -50.49 -4.67 42.60
C ASN A 9 -50.14 -5.10 41.15
N PRO A 10 -50.86 -6.05 40.51
CA PRO A 10 -50.54 -6.53 39.17
C PRO A 10 -51.30 -5.72 38.10
N SER A 11 -51.14 -4.39 38.08
CA SER A 11 -51.90 -3.53 37.17
C SER A 11 -51.11 -2.35 36.61
N GLN A 12 -49.91 -2.61 36.10
CA GLN A 12 -49.28 -1.72 35.12
C GLN A 12 -48.70 -2.54 33.98
N SER A 13 -49.58 -3.11 33.14
CA SER A 13 -49.20 -3.48 31.79
C SER A 13 -48.87 -2.18 31.05
N VAL A 14 -47.58 -1.91 30.88
CA VAL A 14 -47.06 -0.83 30.05
C VAL A 14 -47.58 -1.05 28.64
N ASP A 15 -48.55 -0.24 28.22
CA ASP A 15 -49.06 -0.23 26.86
C ASP A 15 -47.94 0.31 25.96
N MET A 16 -47.16 -0.61 25.39
CA MET A 16 -46.00 -0.30 24.58
C MET A 16 -46.50 0.16 23.21
N SER A 17 -46.18 1.40 22.81
CA SER A 17 -46.55 1.89 21.47
C SER A 17 -46.10 0.89 20.40
N ILE A 18 -46.89 0.72 19.33
CA ILE A 18 -46.63 -0.27 18.27
C ILE A 18 -45.20 -0.17 17.71
N ILE A 19 -44.63 1.05 17.69
CA ILE A 19 -43.25 1.32 17.28
C ILE A 19 -42.22 0.72 18.25
N LYS A 20 -42.44 0.86 19.57
CA LYS A 20 -41.56 0.25 20.57
C LYS A 20 -41.65 -1.27 20.53
N ALA A 21 -42.83 -1.81 20.25
CA ALA A 21 -43.00 -3.25 20.03
C ALA A 21 -42.26 -3.72 18.76
N ALA A 22 -42.32 -2.95 17.66
CA ALA A 22 -41.58 -3.24 16.43
C ALA A 22 -40.06 -3.23 16.67
N GLN A 23 -39.55 -2.21 17.37
CA GLN A 23 -38.15 -2.11 17.77
C GLN A 23 -37.68 -3.34 18.56
N ALA A 24 -38.43 -3.74 19.59
CA ALA A 24 -38.09 -4.90 20.41
C ALA A 24 -38.12 -6.21 19.62
N TRP A 25 -39.09 -6.37 18.71
CA TRP A 25 -39.19 -7.54 17.84
C TRP A 25 -38.00 -7.63 16.88
N VAL A 26 -37.64 -6.53 16.22
CA VAL A 26 -36.49 -6.47 15.30
C VAL A 26 -35.18 -6.72 16.04
N LEU A 27 -35.03 -6.18 17.26
CA LEU A 27 -33.86 -6.48 18.10
C LEU A 27 -33.74 -7.97 18.41
N SER A 28 -34.84 -8.63 18.78
CA SER A 28 -34.86 -10.08 19.00
C SER A 28 -34.42 -10.82 17.74
N LEU A 29 -34.99 -10.46 16.58
CA LEU A 29 -34.68 -11.13 15.32
C LEU A 29 -33.18 -11.04 14.96
N PHE A 30 -32.57 -9.87 15.12
CA PHE A 30 -31.13 -9.70 14.87
C PHE A 30 -30.24 -10.43 15.89
N ASN A 31 -30.70 -10.62 17.13
CA ASN A 31 -29.98 -11.40 18.14
C ASN A 31 -30.11 -12.92 17.90
N ASP A 32 -31.30 -13.38 17.53
CA ASP A 32 -31.61 -14.80 17.36
C ASP A 32 -31.04 -15.37 16.05
N SER A 33 -31.01 -14.55 14.98
CA SER A 33 -30.57 -14.95 13.64
C SER A 33 -29.26 -14.28 13.22
N HIS A 34 -28.36 -14.01 14.17
CA HIS A 34 -27.15 -13.22 13.94
C HIS A 34 -26.23 -13.82 12.85
N ASP A 35 -26.06 -13.11 11.73
CA ASP A 35 -25.04 -13.41 10.73
C ASP A 35 -23.88 -12.41 10.87
N THR A 36 -22.71 -12.92 11.30
CA THR A 36 -21.49 -12.12 11.50
C THR A 36 -20.99 -11.40 10.24
N ARG A 37 -21.48 -11.77 9.05
CA ARG A 37 -21.14 -11.14 7.78
C ARG A 37 -21.93 -9.85 7.54
N LEU A 38 -23.09 -9.66 8.18
CA LEU A 38 -23.96 -8.49 8.03
C LEU A 38 -23.42 -7.29 8.83
N LEU A 39 -22.32 -6.72 8.35
CA LEU A 39 -21.61 -5.61 8.98
C LEU A 39 -22.31 -4.26 8.82
N TYR A 40 -23.04 -4.07 7.72
CA TYR A 40 -23.76 -2.85 7.38
C TYR A 40 -25.26 -2.99 7.70
N HIS A 41 -25.92 -4.03 7.18
CA HIS A 41 -27.36 -4.26 7.39
C HIS A 41 -27.65 -4.95 8.73
N ASN A 42 -27.41 -4.22 9.82
CA ASN A 42 -27.64 -4.66 11.19
C ASN A 42 -28.72 -3.81 11.88
N TYR A 43 -29.06 -4.13 13.14
CA TYR A 43 -30.05 -3.39 13.93
C TYR A 43 -29.81 -1.87 13.98
N ARG A 44 -28.54 -1.44 14.04
CA ARG A 44 -28.18 -0.01 14.06
C ARG A 44 -28.56 0.69 12.76
N HIS A 45 -28.49 -0.01 11.62
CA HIS A 45 -28.97 0.53 10.35
C HIS A 45 -30.47 0.81 10.40
N SER A 46 -31.30 -0.17 10.82
CA SER A 46 -32.75 0.04 10.99
C SER A 46 -33.06 1.22 11.93
N ALA A 47 -32.33 1.34 13.04
CA ALA A 47 -32.48 2.46 13.97
C ALA A 47 -32.14 3.81 13.30
N ALA A 48 -31.05 3.88 12.52
CA ALA A 48 -30.65 5.09 11.80
C ALA A 48 -31.70 5.53 10.77
N VAL A 49 -32.38 4.58 10.10
CA VAL A 49 -33.45 4.89 9.15
C VAL A 49 -34.66 5.48 9.89
N VAL A 50 -35.02 4.92 11.04
CA VAL A 50 -36.10 5.46 11.90
C VAL A 50 -35.76 6.87 12.39
N ASP A 51 -34.50 7.13 12.78
CA ASP A 51 -34.05 8.47 13.15
C ASP A 51 -34.17 9.45 11.98
N LYS A 52 -33.86 9.02 10.75
CA LYS A 52 -34.05 9.87 9.56
C LYS A 52 -35.52 10.08 9.20
N VAL A 53 -36.41 9.10 9.42
CA VAL A 53 -37.86 9.30 9.31
C VAL A 53 -38.30 10.40 10.28
N ASN A 54 -37.82 10.37 11.53
CA ASN A 54 -38.14 11.38 12.54
C ASN A 54 -37.61 12.77 12.17
N GLU A 55 -36.39 12.85 11.65
CA GLU A 55 -35.80 14.11 11.18
C GLU A 55 -36.62 14.74 10.06
N ILE A 56 -36.95 13.97 9.01
CA ILE A 56 -37.74 14.49 7.89
C ILE A 56 -39.14 14.90 8.39
N ALA A 57 -39.74 14.11 9.28
CA ALA A 57 -41.06 14.39 9.84
C ALA A 57 -41.12 15.70 10.65
N GLN A 58 -40.01 16.15 11.25
CA GLN A 58 -39.94 17.42 11.98
C GLN A 58 -40.14 18.65 11.08
N SER A 59 -39.93 18.52 9.76
CA SER A 59 -40.18 19.60 8.81
C SER A 59 -41.67 19.95 8.63
N GLY A 60 -42.57 19.12 9.14
CA GLY A 60 -44.02 19.30 9.07
C GLY A 60 -44.65 18.69 7.81
N GLY A 61 -45.99 18.69 7.76
CA GLY A 61 -46.75 18.18 6.60
C GLY A 61 -47.07 16.68 6.62
N PHE A 62 -46.67 15.95 7.67
CA PHE A 62 -46.96 14.52 7.82
C PHE A 62 -47.97 14.27 8.95
N SER A 63 -48.95 13.39 8.70
CA SER A 63 -49.87 12.95 9.75
C SER A 63 -49.19 11.97 10.72
N SER A 64 -49.69 11.85 11.95
CA SER A 64 -49.17 10.86 12.90
C SER A 64 -49.27 9.43 12.36
N GLU A 65 -50.32 9.10 11.59
CA GLU A 65 -50.45 7.82 10.90
C GLU A 65 -49.35 7.62 9.84
N THR A 66 -49.03 8.65 9.06
CA THR A 66 -47.97 8.59 8.03
C THR A 66 -46.61 8.30 8.67
N ILE A 67 -46.29 8.99 9.76
CA ILE A 67 -45.03 8.82 10.49
C ILE A 67 -44.97 7.40 11.11
N GLU A 68 -46.03 6.96 11.77
CA GLU A 68 -46.14 5.62 12.36
C GLU A 68 -45.89 4.52 11.31
N ILE A 69 -46.51 4.64 10.14
CA ILE A 69 -46.34 3.67 9.04
C ILE A 69 -44.90 3.65 8.53
N ALA A 70 -44.30 4.82 8.28
CA ALA A 70 -42.93 4.92 7.79
C ALA A 70 -41.91 4.39 8.81
N GLN A 71 -42.13 4.63 10.11
CA GLN A 71 -41.28 4.09 11.18
C GLN A 71 -41.34 2.56 11.27
N ILE A 72 -42.54 1.96 11.16
CA ILE A 72 -42.66 0.50 11.14
C ILE A 72 -41.94 -0.06 9.91
N ALA A 73 -42.15 0.53 8.73
CA ALA A 73 -41.46 0.09 7.51
C ALA A 73 -39.93 0.18 7.67
N ALA A 74 -39.41 1.26 8.26
CA ALA A 74 -37.98 1.44 8.53
C ALA A 74 -37.39 0.38 9.47
N TRP A 75 -38.10 0.00 10.53
CA TRP A 75 -37.66 -1.07 11.42
C TRP A 75 -37.49 -2.41 10.69
N PHE A 76 -38.46 -2.75 9.84
CA PHE A 76 -38.52 -4.06 9.17
C PHE A 76 -37.78 -4.12 7.82
N TYR A 77 -37.42 -3.00 7.21
CA TYR A 77 -36.80 -3.00 5.87
C TYR A 77 -35.54 -3.87 5.78
N GLY A 78 -34.66 -3.76 6.78
CA GLY A 78 -33.40 -4.51 6.82
C GLY A 78 -33.51 -5.95 7.31
N THR A 79 -34.64 -6.39 7.86
CA THR A 79 -34.72 -7.72 8.50
C THR A 79 -34.61 -8.88 7.52
N GLY A 80 -34.97 -8.66 6.26
CA GLY A 80 -34.88 -9.68 5.22
C GLY A 80 -33.46 -10.12 4.89
N TYR A 81 -32.45 -9.28 5.15
CA TYR A 81 -31.04 -9.62 4.94
C TYR A 81 -30.58 -10.80 5.81
N LEU A 82 -31.25 -11.05 6.95
CA LEU A 82 -30.98 -12.20 7.82
C LEU A 82 -31.36 -13.54 7.18
N LYS A 83 -32.22 -13.53 6.16
CA LYS A 83 -32.74 -14.75 5.51
C LYS A 83 -32.25 -14.91 4.08
N ASP A 84 -32.34 -13.86 3.26
CA ASP A 84 -31.94 -13.89 1.86
C ASP A 84 -31.43 -12.50 1.45
N TYR A 85 -30.14 -12.40 1.15
CA TYR A 85 -29.48 -11.15 0.77
C TYR A 85 -29.97 -10.61 -0.59
N LEU A 86 -30.29 -11.49 -1.53
CA LEU A 86 -30.69 -11.10 -2.89
C LEU A 86 -32.19 -10.78 -2.96
N SER A 87 -33.01 -11.53 -2.20
CA SER A 87 -34.46 -11.36 -2.15
C SER A 87 -34.97 -10.69 -0.87
N PHE A 88 -34.11 -9.88 -0.21
CA PHE A 88 -34.36 -9.37 1.14
C PHE A 88 -35.71 -8.64 1.28
N HIS A 89 -36.12 -7.86 0.27
CA HIS A 89 -37.41 -7.15 0.28
C HIS A 89 -38.60 -8.09 0.58
N ASN A 90 -38.65 -9.26 -0.06
CA ASN A 90 -39.74 -10.21 0.15
C ASN A 90 -39.70 -10.79 1.58
N GLN A 91 -38.50 -11.06 2.10
CA GLN A 91 -38.32 -11.57 3.47
C GLN A 91 -38.66 -10.53 4.53
N SER A 92 -38.34 -9.24 4.27
CA SER A 92 -38.72 -8.11 5.12
C SER A 92 -40.25 -7.92 5.18
N ILE A 93 -40.94 -8.09 4.05
CA ILE A 93 -42.41 -8.05 3.99
C ILE A 93 -43.02 -9.18 4.82
N ILE A 94 -42.51 -10.41 4.71
CA ILE A 94 -42.98 -11.56 5.49
C ILE A 94 -42.80 -11.30 6.99
N ALA A 95 -41.62 -10.83 7.40
CA ALA A 95 -41.32 -10.50 8.80
C ALA A 95 -42.25 -9.40 9.34
N ALA A 96 -42.46 -8.33 8.56
CA ALA A 96 -43.38 -7.24 8.92
C ALA A 96 -44.82 -7.74 9.03
N GLU A 97 -45.27 -8.57 8.09
CA GLU A 97 -46.63 -9.11 8.11
C GLU A 97 -46.88 -10.02 9.32
N GLU A 98 -45.93 -10.87 9.68
CA GLU A 98 -46.00 -11.73 10.86
C GLU A 98 -46.19 -10.90 12.14
N PHE A 99 -45.31 -9.92 12.36
CA PHE A 99 -45.40 -9.01 13.51
C PHE A 99 -46.73 -8.25 13.54
N LEU A 100 -47.16 -7.68 12.41
CA LEU A 100 -48.38 -6.86 12.36
C LEU A 100 -49.65 -7.69 12.58
N ASN A 101 -49.67 -8.94 12.12
CA ASN A 101 -50.76 -9.86 12.38
C ASN A 101 -50.81 -10.26 13.87
N GLU A 102 -49.66 -10.55 14.49
CA GLU A 102 -49.57 -10.89 15.92
C GLU A 102 -50.08 -9.74 16.80
N ARG A 103 -49.77 -8.49 16.42
CA ARG A 103 -50.23 -7.28 17.11
C ARG A 103 -51.64 -6.82 16.72
N LYS A 104 -52.36 -7.58 15.88
CA LYS A 104 -53.70 -7.25 15.37
C LYS A 104 -53.78 -5.83 14.79
N TYR A 105 -52.74 -5.41 14.08
CA TYR A 105 -52.65 -4.07 13.51
C TYR A 105 -53.71 -3.87 12.39
N PRO A 106 -54.37 -2.70 12.29
CA PRO A 106 -55.48 -2.50 11.34
C PRO A 106 -55.09 -2.81 9.89
N SER A 107 -55.89 -3.63 9.20
CA SER A 107 -55.56 -4.15 7.85
C SER A 107 -55.23 -3.07 6.83
N LYS A 108 -55.92 -1.92 6.88
CA LYS A 108 -55.68 -0.77 5.99
C LYS A 108 -54.32 -0.10 6.25
N LYS A 109 -53.86 -0.05 7.51
CA LYS A 109 -52.53 0.47 7.85
C LYS A 109 -51.45 -0.56 7.55
N LYS A 110 -51.73 -1.86 7.81
CA LYS A 110 -50.83 -2.97 7.47
C LYS A 110 -50.44 -2.93 5.98
N SER A 111 -51.42 -2.83 5.08
CA SER A 111 -51.14 -2.80 3.64
C SER A 111 -50.24 -1.63 3.24
N LYS A 112 -50.39 -0.46 3.86
CA LYS A 112 -49.51 0.69 3.64
C LYS A 112 -48.08 0.43 4.11
N VAL A 113 -47.87 -0.20 5.27
CA VAL A 113 -46.53 -0.58 5.76
C VAL A 113 -45.84 -1.51 4.78
N LEU A 114 -46.51 -2.60 4.38
CA LEU A 114 -45.95 -3.57 3.43
C LEU A 114 -45.67 -2.92 2.07
N SER A 115 -46.54 -2.00 1.64
CA SER A 115 -46.36 -1.21 0.42
C SER A 115 -45.15 -0.29 0.50
N CYS A 116 -44.84 0.31 1.66
CA CYS A 116 -43.62 1.11 1.86
C CYS A 116 -42.35 0.27 1.67
N ILE A 117 -42.29 -0.92 2.28
CA ILE A 117 -41.14 -1.83 2.12
C ILE A 117 -40.99 -2.25 0.65
N ASN A 118 -42.12 -2.53 -0.04
CA ASN A 118 -42.10 -2.91 -1.44
C ASN A 118 -41.72 -1.77 -2.40
N ALA A 119 -41.98 -0.50 -2.04
CA ALA A 119 -41.73 0.67 -2.89
C ALA A 119 -40.23 0.90 -3.20
N LEU A 120 -39.32 0.35 -2.38
CA LEU A 120 -37.87 0.44 -2.60
C LEU A 120 -37.29 -0.70 -3.45
N LYS A 121 -38.14 -1.62 -3.93
CA LYS A 121 -37.71 -2.67 -4.85
C LYS A 121 -37.39 -2.08 -6.22
N LEU A 122 -36.39 -2.65 -6.90
CA LEU A 122 -35.96 -2.20 -8.23
C LEU A 122 -37.14 -2.11 -9.20
N GLY A 123 -37.31 -0.95 -9.84
CA GLY A 123 -38.37 -0.70 -10.82
C GLY A 123 -39.67 -0.10 -10.27
N HIS A 124 -39.74 0.18 -8.97
CA HIS A 124 -40.87 0.88 -8.35
C HIS A 124 -40.49 2.33 -7.97
N GLU A 125 -41.45 3.24 -8.03
CA GLU A 125 -41.31 4.61 -7.49
C GLU A 125 -42.30 4.82 -6.32
N PRO A 126 -41.91 5.56 -5.27
CA PRO A 126 -42.80 6.01 -4.21
C PRO A 126 -43.95 6.91 -4.71
N GLU A 127 -45.18 6.42 -4.61
CA GLU A 127 -46.41 7.11 -5.00
C GLU A 127 -47.08 7.84 -3.82
N THR A 128 -47.11 7.21 -2.64
CA THR A 128 -47.79 7.78 -1.46
C THR A 128 -46.83 8.56 -0.56
N ILE A 129 -47.37 9.46 0.26
CA ILE A 129 -46.57 10.31 1.15
C ILE A 129 -45.78 9.49 2.19
N GLU A 130 -46.34 8.39 2.71
CA GLU A 130 -45.63 7.46 3.59
C GLU A 130 -44.47 6.72 2.87
N GLN A 131 -44.67 6.34 1.60
CA GLN A 131 -43.61 5.72 0.79
C GLN A 131 -42.48 6.72 0.51
N GLN A 132 -42.82 7.97 0.17
CA GLN A 132 -41.85 9.03 -0.10
C GLN A 132 -41.03 9.37 1.15
N LEU A 133 -41.69 9.51 2.31
CA LEU A 133 -41.03 9.73 3.60
C LEU A 133 -40.06 8.60 3.94
N PHE A 134 -40.50 7.35 3.81
CA PHE A 134 -39.67 6.18 4.08
C PHE A 134 -38.50 6.06 3.09
N ALA A 135 -38.74 6.28 1.79
CA ALA A 135 -37.72 6.18 0.75
C ALA A 135 -36.61 7.21 0.91
N ASP A 136 -36.98 8.47 1.21
CA ASP A 136 -36.02 9.53 1.49
C ASP A 136 -35.19 9.22 2.73
N ALA A 137 -35.80 8.67 3.80
CA ALA A 137 -35.08 8.31 5.02
C ALA A 137 -34.06 7.19 4.77
N GLN A 138 -34.44 6.11 4.09
CA GLN A 138 -33.54 5.01 3.76
C GLN A 138 -32.38 5.48 2.87
N THR A 139 -32.70 6.30 1.87
CA THR A 139 -31.71 6.88 0.94
C THR A 139 -30.76 7.83 1.67
N ALA A 140 -31.27 8.62 2.62
CA ALA A 140 -30.46 9.54 3.41
C ALA A 140 -29.41 8.78 4.25
N VAL A 141 -29.80 7.70 4.93
CA VAL A 141 -28.84 6.86 5.68
C VAL A 141 -27.74 6.32 4.77
N GLU A 142 -28.12 5.87 3.57
CA GLU A 142 -27.17 5.24 2.65
C GLU A 142 -26.22 6.25 1.99
N LEU A 143 -26.69 7.44 1.61
CA LEU A 143 -25.99 8.30 0.63
C LEU A 143 -25.58 9.69 1.12
N THR A 144 -25.88 10.06 2.37
CA THR A 144 -25.59 11.41 2.90
C THR A 144 -24.37 11.44 3.85
N ASP A 145 -24.52 11.87 5.09
CA ASP A 145 -23.45 12.31 5.99
C ASP A 145 -22.39 11.24 6.30
N GLN A 146 -22.81 9.96 6.34
CA GLN A 146 -21.94 8.85 6.71
C GLN A 146 -21.53 7.98 5.53
N PHE A 147 -21.83 8.39 4.29
CA PHE A 147 -21.58 7.63 3.07
C PHE A 147 -20.15 7.05 3.00
N PHE A 148 -19.13 7.89 3.16
CA PHE A 148 -17.73 7.45 3.09
C PHE A 148 -17.27 6.62 4.31
N GLN A 149 -17.97 6.73 5.44
CA GLN A 149 -17.63 6.00 6.66
C GLN A 149 -18.25 4.60 6.65
N LEU A 150 -19.48 4.46 6.16
CA LEU A 150 -20.22 3.20 6.13
C LEU A 150 -20.02 2.41 4.84
N GLY A 151 -19.67 3.07 3.73
CA GLY A 151 -19.39 2.43 2.44
C GLY A 151 -18.40 1.25 2.51
N PRO A 152 -17.28 1.34 3.27
CA PRO A 152 -16.39 0.19 3.47
C PRO A 152 -17.03 -1.01 4.16
N LEU A 153 -17.97 -0.79 5.10
CA LEU A 153 -18.71 -1.86 5.76
C LEU A 153 -19.68 -2.54 4.79
N LEU A 154 -20.38 -1.76 3.97
CA LEU A 154 -21.26 -2.28 2.92
C LEU A 154 -20.47 -3.09 1.89
N HIS A 155 -19.28 -2.62 1.50
CA HIS A 155 -18.42 -3.33 0.57
C HIS A 155 -18.00 -4.70 1.12
N LEU A 156 -17.49 -4.70 2.34
CA LEU A 156 -17.01 -5.92 3.00
C LEU A 156 -18.14 -6.92 3.24
N GLU A 157 -19.31 -6.45 3.68
CA GLU A 157 -20.48 -7.30 3.83
C GLU A 157 -20.85 -7.97 2.49
N ARG A 158 -20.95 -7.19 1.41
CA ARG A 158 -21.27 -7.74 0.08
C ARG A 158 -20.25 -8.78 -0.37
N GLU A 159 -18.97 -8.51 -0.15
CA GLU A 159 -17.89 -9.45 -0.47
C GLU A 159 -18.05 -10.77 0.30
N LEU A 160 -18.30 -10.69 1.62
CA LEU A 160 -18.44 -11.85 2.50
C LEU A 160 -19.72 -12.66 2.23
N VAL A 161 -20.81 -12.01 1.83
CA VAL A 161 -22.10 -12.67 1.59
C VAL A 161 -22.20 -13.22 0.17
N LEU A 162 -21.77 -12.46 -0.84
CA LEU A 162 -21.91 -12.84 -2.25
C LEU A 162 -20.72 -13.63 -2.79
N ASN A 163 -19.59 -13.68 -2.07
CA ASN A 163 -18.33 -14.27 -2.53
C ASN A 163 -17.89 -13.73 -3.91
N GLN A 164 -18.19 -12.47 -4.18
CA GLN A 164 -17.87 -11.77 -5.42
C GLN A 164 -17.06 -10.52 -5.09
N PRO A 165 -15.72 -10.65 -4.93
CA PRO A 165 -14.89 -9.49 -4.63
C PRO A 165 -14.88 -8.52 -5.80
N LEU A 166 -15.07 -7.24 -5.50
CA LEU A 166 -14.91 -6.16 -6.47
C LEU A 166 -13.56 -5.50 -6.25
N SER A 167 -12.88 -5.14 -7.33
CA SER A 167 -11.71 -4.27 -7.25
C SER A 167 -12.10 -2.90 -6.69
N ALA A 168 -11.11 -2.17 -6.18
CA ALA A 168 -11.35 -0.82 -5.65
C ALA A 168 -11.95 0.14 -6.69
N SER A 169 -11.61 -0.02 -7.97
CA SER A 169 -12.18 0.78 -9.07
C SER A 169 -13.61 0.38 -9.39
N GLU A 170 -13.91 -0.93 -9.46
CA GLU A 170 -15.27 -1.41 -9.69
C GLU A 170 -16.20 -0.99 -8.55
N TRP A 171 -15.77 -1.15 -7.29
CA TRP A 171 -16.54 -0.69 -6.14
C TRP A 171 -16.77 0.82 -6.15
N ALA A 172 -15.71 1.60 -6.44
CA ALA A 172 -15.84 3.05 -6.53
C ALA A 172 -16.86 3.45 -7.62
N GLN A 173 -16.88 2.74 -8.75
CA GLN A 173 -17.83 2.97 -9.83
C GLN A 173 -19.26 2.59 -9.41
N VAL A 174 -19.47 1.46 -8.72
CA VAL A 174 -20.79 1.05 -8.19
C VAL A 174 -21.35 2.12 -7.27
N GLN A 175 -20.54 2.62 -6.35
CA GLN A 175 -20.91 3.68 -5.40
C GLN A 175 -21.25 4.99 -6.13
N LEU A 176 -20.47 5.39 -7.14
CA LEU A 176 -20.77 6.57 -7.95
C LEU A 176 -22.10 6.41 -8.70
N GLN A 177 -22.36 5.23 -9.26
CA GLN A 177 -23.63 4.95 -9.95
C GLN A 177 -24.82 4.99 -9.00
N SER A 178 -24.67 4.56 -7.75
CA SER A 178 -25.72 4.67 -6.73
C SER A 178 -26.08 6.13 -6.48
N LEU A 179 -25.07 6.98 -6.23
CA LEU A 179 -25.26 8.43 -6.00
C LEU A 179 -25.89 9.16 -7.21
N LEU A 180 -25.49 8.79 -8.44
CA LEU A 180 -26.01 9.45 -9.65
C LEU A 180 -27.47 9.09 -9.98
N LYS A 181 -27.95 7.93 -9.51
CA LYS A 181 -29.33 7.48 -9.73
C LYS A 181 -30.29 7.95 -8.65
N THR A 182 -29.77 8.57 -7.59
CA THR A 182 -30.56 8.99 -6.43
C THR A 182 -31.58 10.07 -6.78
N LYS A 183 -32.77 9.95 -6.20
CA LYS A 183 -33.87 10.93 -6.31
C LYS A 183 -34.52 11.05 -4.94
N PHE A 184 -34.69 12.28 -4.46
CA PHE A 184 -35.45 12.57 -3.25
C PHE A 184 -36.85 13.09 -3.61
N TYR A 185 -37.83 12.83 -2.74
CA TYR A 185 -39.24 13.07 -3.02
C TYR A 185 -39.82 14.23 -2.21
N THR A 186 -39.57 14.25 -0.90
CA THR A 186 -40.05 15.27 0.03
C THR A 186 -39.29 16.59 -0.12
N ASP A 187 -39.96 17.71 0.16
CA ASP A 187 -39.35 19.04 0.05
C ASP A 187 -38.16 19.22 1.00
N TYR A 188 -38.22 18.62 2.20
CA TYR A 188 -37.11 18.64 3.15
C TYR A 188 -35.90 17.89 2.61
N ALA A 189 -36.08 16.65 2.13
CA ALA A 189 -34.99 15.84 1.61
C ALA A 189 -34.31 16.48 0.39
N LYS A 190 -35.11 17.10 -0.50
CA LYS A 190 -34.56 17.88 -1.62
C LYS A 190 -33.69 19.03 -1.15
N LYS A 191 -34.16 19.81 -0.18
CA LYS A 191 -33.42 20.99 0.30
C LYS A 191 -32.17 20.64 1.11
N VAL A 192 -32.22 19.55 1.89
CA VAL A 192 -31.17 19.21 2.86
C VAL A 192 -30.21 18.15 2.33
N PHE A 193 -30.71 17.08 1.71
CA PHE A 193 -29.91 15.93 1.32
C PHE A 193 -29.34 16.00 -0.09
N GLU A 194 -30.04 16.60 -1.07
CA GLU A 194 -29.49 16.74 -2.43
C GLU A 194 -28.14 17.49 -2.48
N PRO A 195 -27.93 18.60 -1.74
CA PRO A 195 -26.62 19.25 -1.71
C PRO A 195 -25.50 18.35 -1.16
N ILE A 196 -25.82 17.52 -0.17
CA ILE A 196 -24.86 16.57 0.43
C ILE A 196 -24.51 15.48 -0.57
N VAL A 197 -25.52 14.90 -1.25
CA VAL A 197 -25.31 13.91 -2.31
C VAL A 197 -24.49 14.50 -3.46
N ALA A 198 -24.74 15.75 -3.85
CA ALA A 198 -23.94 16.43 -4.88
C ALA A 198 -22.46 16.55 -4.47
N GLN A 199 -22.18 16.87 -3.21
CA GLN A 199 -20.81 16.92 -2.68
C GLN A 199 -20.16 15.52 -2.63
N ASN A 200 -20.94 14.50 -2.26
CA ASN A 200 -20.50 13.12 -2.28
C ASN A 200 -20.19 12.64 -3.72
N ILE A 201 -20.98 13.04 -4.72
CA ILE A 201 -20.72 12.76 -6.15
C ILE A 201 -19.37 13.32 -6.59
N LEU A 202 -19.07 14.57 -6.25
CA LEU A 202 -17.78 15.21 -6.63
C LEU A 202 -16.60 14.44 -6.02
N THR A 203 -16.69 14.16 -4.72
CA THR A 203 -15.65 13.42 -3.99
C THR A 203 -15.48 12.01 -4.54
N GLN A 204 -16.59 11.29 -4.77
CA GLN A 204 -16.59 9.93 -5.29
C GLN A 204 -16.05 9.86 -6.72
N LYS A 205 -16.33 10.86 -7.57
CA LYS A 205 -15.75 10.96 -8.91
C LYS A 205 -14.22 11.06 -8.86
N THR A 206 -13.65 11.85 -7.95
CA THR A 206 -12.19 11.92 -7.77
C THR A 206 -11.62 10.57 -7.33
N ILE A 207 -12.33 9.84 -6.47
CA ILE A 207 -11.92 8.49 -6.04
C ILE A 207 -11.90 7.54 -7.23
N VAL A 208 -12.95 7.52 -8.06
CA VAL A 208 -13.03 6.70 -9.28
C VAL A 208 -11.88 6.99 -10.24
N GLU A 209 -11.57 8.27 -10.48
CA GLU A 209 -10.46 8.64 -11.36
C GLU A 209 -9.10 8.16 -10.80
N LYS A 210 -8.90 8.28 -9.48
CA LYS A 210 -7.67 7.83 -8.81
C LYS A 210 -7.51 6.31 -8.84
N THR A 211 -8.56 5.55 -8.54
CA THR A 211 -8.53 4.09 -8.54
C THR A 211 -8.37 3.54 -9.95
N LYS A 212 -9.09 4.09 -10.94
CA LYS A 212 -8.92 3.71 -12.35
C LYS A 212 -7.51 3.97 -12.87
N ARG A 213 -6.89 5.11 -12.53
CA ARG A 213 -5.47 5.37 -12.87
C ARG A 213 -4.53 4.37 -12.21
N ALA A 214 -4.80 3.98 -10.96
CA ALA A 214 -4.00 2.98 -10.25
C ALA A 214 -4.10 1.60 -10.92
N ASP A 215 -5.29 1.21 -11.38
CA ASP A 215 -5.51 -0.04 -12.11
C ASP A 215 -4.84 -0.03 -13.48
N LEU A 216 -4.98 1.04 -14.27
CA LEU A 216 -4.26 1.18 -15.55
C LEU A 216 -2.74 1.12 -15.35
N LYS A 217 -2.21 1.75 -14.28
CA LYS A 217 -0.79 1.65 -13.92
C LYS A 217 -0.42 0.22 -13.53
N ARG A 218 -1.31 -0.54 -12.89
CA ARG A 218 -1.09 -1.94 -12.50
C ARG A 218 -1.07 -2.87 -13.72
N GLU A 219 -2.06 -2.76 -14.59
CA GLU A 219 -2.17 -3.52 -15.85
C GLU A 219 -0.98 -3.25 -16.78
N ALA A 220 -0.60 -1.98 -16.97
CA ALA A 220 0.54 -1.60 -17.80
C ALA A 220 1.89 -2.13 -17.29
N LEU A 221 1.98 -2.47 -15.99
CA LEU A 221 3.20 -2.99 -15.37
C LEU A 221 3.24 -4.53 -15.29
N GLY A 222 2.15 -5.22 -15.69
CA GLY A 222 2.02 -6.67 -15.68
C GLY A 222 1.86 -7.27 -14.27
N ASP A 223 0.88 -8.15 -14.08
CA ASP A 223 0.48 -8.73 -12.78
C ASP A 223 1.54 -9.61 -12.09
N GLY A 224 2.73 -9.82 -12.69
CA GLY A 224 3.72 -10.82 -12.26
C GLY A 224 4.97 -10.30 -11.55
N LEU A 225 5.18 -8.99 -11.43
CA LEU A 225 6.34 -8.44 -10.72
C LEU A 225 5.85 -7.73 -9.47
N LEU A 226 6.00 -8.38 -8.31
CA LEU A 226 6.00 -7.72 -7.01
C LEU A 226 6.78 -6.41 -7.17
N ARG A 227 6.09 -5.26 -7.16
CA ARG A 227 6.75 -3.96 -7.27
C ARG A 227 7.69 -3.86 -6.08
N LYS A 228 8.99 -3.99 -6.35
CA LYS A 228 10.03 -3.92 -5.33
C LYS A 228 9.95 -2.55 -4.67
N PHE A 229 10.20 -2.50 -3.37
CA PHE A 229 10.28 -1.26 -2.58
C PHE A 229 8.93 -0.55 -2.31
N GLN A 230 7.80 -1.26 -2.44
CA GLN A 230 6.49 -0.77 -2.02
C GLN A 230 6.37 -0.53 -0.52
N ASN A 231 5.63 0.53 -0.16
CA ASN A 231 5.21 0.83 1.21
C ASN A 231 6.36 0.86 2.23
N ILE A 232 7.60 1.09 1.80
CA ILE A 232 8.76 1.11 2.72
C ILE A 232 8.57 2.18 3.80
N GLU A 233 8.07 3.36 3.46
CA GLU A 233 7.84 4.45 4.42
C GLU A 233 6.69 4.18 5.39
N LYS A 234 5.73 3.34 4.98
CA LYS A 234 4.61 2.95 5.84
C LYS A 234 5.01 1.85 6.82
N ASN A 235 5.89 0.94 6.38
CA ASN A 235 6.24 -0.26 7.14
C ASN A 235 7.54 -0.10 7.94
N ILE A 236 8.45 0.78 7.53
CA ILE A 236 9.75 0.98 8.14
C ILE A 236 9.91 2.46 8.48
N PRO A 237 10.30 2.83 9.71
CA PRO A 237 10.54 4.22 10.08
C PRO A 237 11.54 4.89 9.12
N THR A 238 11.20 6.07 8.59
CA THR A 238 12.04 6.82 7.63
C THR A 238 13.47 7.08 8.15
N ARG A 239 13.63 7.29 9.46
CA ARG A 239 14.96 7.46 10.07
C ARG A 239 15.82 6.20 9.97
N ALA A 240 15.22 5.02 10.06
CA ALA A 240 15.93 3.75 9.93
C ALA A 240 16.40 3.54 8.49
N THR A 241 15.56 3.81 7.50
CA THR A 241 15.94 3.71 6.08
C THR A 241 17.04 4.71 5.71
N GLN A 242 16.91 5.97 6.12
CA GLN A 242 17.95 6.99 5.94
C GLN A 242 19.28 6.57 6.58
N THR A 243 19.23 6.06 7.81
CA THR A 243 20.42 5.61 8.53
C THR A 243 21.08 4.42 7.84
N PHE A 244 20.29 3.45 7.38
CA PHE A 244 20.77 2.30 6.64
C PHE A 244 21.54 2.71 5.39
N PHE A 245 20.94 3.52 4.51
CA PHE A 245 21.61 3.95 3.28
C PHE A 245 22.86 4.78 3.57
N ARG A 246 22.79 5.73 4.52
CA ARG A 246 23.94 6.56 4.91
C ARG A 246 25.12 5.73 5.41
N ILE A 247 24.87 4.73 6.25
CA ILE A 247 25.92 3.83 6.75
C ILE A 247 26.51 3.03 5.60
N ASN A 248 25.68 2.45 4.73
CA ASN A 248 26.17 1.65 3.61
C ASN A 248 27.01 2.49 2.63
N TYR A 249 26.56 3.67 2.22
CA TYR A 249 27.36 4.56 1.36
C TYR A 249 28.70 4.90 1.99
N ARG A 250 28.72 5.26 3.29
CA ARG A 250 29.96 5.53 4.01
C ARG A 250 30.88 4.31 4.03
N ASN A 251 30.34 3.11 4.25
CA ASN A 251 31.11 1.87 4.22
C ASN A 251 31.70 1.61 2.83
N HIS A 252 30.94 1.79 1.75
CA HIS A 252 31.45 1.62 0.38
C HIS A 252 32.58 2.60 0.05
N ILE A 253 32.44 3.86 0.43
CA ILE A 253 33.50 4.88 0.26
C ILE A 253 34.74 4.49 1.06
N ASN A 254 34.57 4.07 2.33
CA ASN A 254 35.68 3.66 3.18
C ASN A 254 36.39 2.41 2.62
N LEU A 255 35.66 1.38 2.21
CA LEU A 255 36.23 0.19 1.57
C LEU A 255 37.01 0.54 0.30
N SER A 256 36.51 1.48 -0.52
CA SER A 256 37.27 1.95 -1.68
C SER A 256 38.57 2.62 -1.26
N SER A 257 38.52 3.53 -0.28
CA SER A 257 39.71 4.22 0.21
C SER A 257 40.74 3.25 0.80
N ILE A 258 40.30 2.22 1.52
CA ILE A 258 41.20 1.17 2.03
C ILE A 258 41.87 0.42 0.87
N ALA A 259 41.12 0.06 -0.17
CA ALA A 259 41.70 -0.59 -1.34
C ALA A 259 42.72 0.32 -2.05
N ASP A 260 42.39 1.59 -2.23
CA ASP A 260 43.27 2.59 -2.87
C ASP A 260 44.55 2.81 -2.04
N ASN A 261 44.44 2.89 -0.71
CA ASN A 261 45.59 2.97 0.20
C ASN A 261 46.48 1.72 0.12
N LYS A 262 45.90 0.52 0.10
CA LYS A 262 46.68 -0.72 -0.05
C LYS A 262 47.37 -0.81 -1.41
N ALA A 263 46.71 -0.37 -2.48
CA ALA A 263 47.32 -0.27 -3.79
C ALA A 263 48.49 0.72 -3.80
N HIS A 264 48.34 1.89 -3.16
CA HIS A 264 49.43 2.87 -3.00
C HIS A 264 50.63 2.30 -2.25
N ILE A 265 50.40 1.55 -1.16
CA ILE A 265 51.47 0.84 -0.43
C ILE A 265 52.17 -0.15 -1.35
N MET A 266 51.43 -1.00 -2.09
CA MET A 266 52.02 -1.96 -3.03
C MET A 266 52.81 -1.29 -4.17
N ILE A 267 52.35 -0.15 -4.67
CA ILE A 267 53.08 0.64 -5.66
C ILE A 267 54.41 1.13 -5.07
N SER A 268 54.36 1.72 -3.89
CA SER A 268 55.53 2.30 -3.22
C SER A 268 56.58 1.23 -2.89
N VAL A 269 56.16 0.09 -2.32
CA VAL A 269 57.06 -1.02 -1.97
C VAL A 269 57.75 -1.59 -3.22
N ASN A 270 56.99 -1.87 -4.29
CA ASN A 270 57.58 -2.36 -5.54
C ASN A 270 58.56 -1.35 -6.15
N ALA A 271 58.21 -0.05 -6.17
CA ALA A 271 59.08 1.00 -6.70
C ALA A 271 60.41 1.11 -5.93
N ILE A 272 60.35 1.11 -4.60
CA ILE A 272 61.54 1.19 -3.73
C ILE A 272 62.43 -0.04 -3.92
N ILE A 273 61.87 -1.24 -3.86
CA ILE A 273 62.67 -2.48 -3.93
C ILE A 273 63.30 -2.64 -5.31
N ILE A 274 62.57 -2.35 -6.39
CA ILE A 274 63.11 -2.39 -7.75
C ILE A 274 64.27 -1.38 -7.90
N SER A 275 64.11 -0.16 -7.38
CA SER A 275 65.17 0.86 -7.41
C SER A 275 66.44 0.41 -6.67
N VAL A 276 66.29 -0.17 -5.48
CA VAL A 276 67.42 -0.71 -4.70
C VAL A 276 68.11 -1.87 -5.44
N LEU A 277 67.34 -2.80 -6.01
CA LEU A 277 67.87 -3.93 -6.79
C LEU A 277 68.69 -3.46 -7.98
N ILE A 278 68.18 -2.50 -8.76
CA ILE A 278 68.89 -1.93 -9.91
C ILE A 278 70.19 -1.25 -9.44
N SER A 279 70.15 -0.49 -8.34
CA SER A 279 71.33 0.16 -7.79
C SER A 279 72.41 -0.84 -7.36
N ILE A 280 72.03 -1.95 -6.71
CA ILE A 280 72.98 -2.98 -6.26
C ILE A 280 73.60 -3.71 -7.45
N LEU A 281 72.78 -4.08 -8.45
CA LEU A 281 73.26 -4.74 -9.66
C LEU A 281 74.23 -3.85 -10.44
N SER A 282 73.92 -2.55 -10.57
CA SER A 282 74.75 -1.61 -11.33
C SER A 282 76.07 -1.25 -10.63
N TYR A 283 76.12 -1.26 -9.29
CA TYR A 283 77.29 -0.80 -8.53
C TYR A 283 78.38 -1.86 -8.36
N ARG A 284 78.01 -3.15 -8.28
CA ARG A 284 78.95 -4.21 -7.86
C ARG A 284 79.51 -5.10 -8.98
N ASN A 285 79.22 -4.84 -10.27
CA ASN A 285 79.58 -5.73 -11.40
C ASN A 285 79.31 -7.23 -11.13
N ILE A 286 78.31 -7.55 -10.29
CA ILE A 286 78.02 -8.93 -9.84
C ILE A 286 77.70 -9.85 -11.01
N THR A 287 77.15 -9.27 -12.09
CA THR A 287 76.86 -9.91 -13.36
C THR A 287 78.08 -10.52 -14.04
N GLU A 288 79.28 -9.99 -13.79
CA GLU A 288 80.54 -10.51 -14.36
C GLU A 288 81.18 -11.56 -13.45
N SER A 289 80.99 -11.47 -12.12
CA SER A 289 81.64 -12.34 -11.15
C SER A 289 80.86 -13.62 -10.79
N ASN A 290 79.51 -13.58 -10.76
CA ASN A 290 78.66 -14.72 -10.38
C ASN A 290 77.31 -14.68 -11.13
N PRO A 291 77.23 -15.21 -12.36
CA PRO A 291 76.03 -15.11 -13.18
C PRO A 291 74.79 -15.81 -12.58
N LEU A 292 74.97 -16.75 -11.65
CA LEU A 292 73.88 -17.45 -10.96
C LEU A 292 73.01 -16.52 -10.10
N VAL A 293 73.56 -15.39 -9.62
CA VAL A 293 72.82 -14.39 -8.82
C VAL A 293 71.84 -13.57 -9.67
N LEU A 294 71.98 -13.60 -11.00
CA LEU A 294 71.09 -12.88 -11.92
C LEU A 294 69.68 -13.48 -11.98
N MET A 295 69.56 -14.80 -11.87
CA MET A 295 68.26 -15.51 -11.93
C MET A 295 67.28 -15.07 -10.84
N PRO A 296 67.65 -15.04 -9.53
CA PRO A 296 66.80 -14.50 -8.48
C PRO A 296 66.31 -13.07 -8.75
N VAL A 297 67.17 -12.22 -9.33
CA VAL A 297 66.83 -10.82 -9.61
C VAL A 297 65.88 -10.70 -10.78
N ILE A 298 66.06 -11.47 -11.85
CA ILE A 298 65.11 -11.51 -12.98
C ILE A 298 63.74 -12.00 -12.51
N ILE A 299 63.69 -13.07 -11.70
CA ILE A 299 62.44 -13.58 -11.12
C ILE A 299 61.75 -12.48 -10.31
N PHE A 300 62.51 -11.75 -9.49
CA PHE A 300 61.96 -10.66 -8.68
C PHE A 300 61.45 -9.50 -9.53
N LEU A 301 62.21 -9.07 -10.54
CA LEU A 301 61.82 -7.97 -11.41
C LEU A 301 60.53 -8.29 -12.18
N VAL A 302 60.42 -9.49 -12.75
CA VAL A 302 59.23 -9.89 -13.50
C VAL A 302 58.00 -9.96 -12.59
N THR A 303 58.13 -10.60 -11.44
CA THR A 303 57.01 -10.75 -10.49
C THR A 303 56.64 -9.42 -9.82
N GLY A 304 57.62 -8.60 -9.45
CA GLY A 304 57.43 -7.26 -8.90
C GLY A 304 56.79 -6.29 -9.89
N LEU A 305 57.22 -6.27 -11.15
CA LEU A 305 56.58 -5.48 -12.21
C LEU A 305 55.13 -5.94 -12.46
N THR A 306 54.90 -7.26 -12.51
CA THR A 306 53.54 -7.78 -12.69
C THR A 306 52.64 -7.41 -11.51
N SER A 307 53.15 -7.52 -10.28
CA SER A 307 52.46 -7.05 -9.07
C SER A 307 52.14 -5.56 -9.13
N LEU A 308 53.10 -4.74 -9.54
CA LEU A 308 52.95 -3.29 -9.68
C LEU A 308 51.84 -2.94 -10.69
N VAL A 309 51.80 -3.61 -11.84
CA VAL A 309 50.74 -3.43 -12.84
C VAL A 309 49.36 -3.67 -12.23
N TYR A 310 49.19 -4.75 -11.47
CA TYR A 310 47.91 -5.03 -10.80
C TYR A 310 47.57 -4.00 -9.70
N ALA A 311 48.55 -3.49 -8.96
CA ALA A 311 48.33 -2.43 -7.97
C ALA A 311 47.86 -1.14 -8.65
N VAL A 312 48.50 -0.73 -9.74
CA VAL A 312 48.10 0.43 -10.55
C VAL A 312 46.71 0.23 -11.15
N LEU A 313 46.38 -0.97 -11.64
CA LEU A 313 45.04 -1.29 -12.16
C LEU A 313 43.95 -1.23 -11.08
N SER A 314 44.28 -1.52 -9.82
CA SER A 314 43.37 -1.37 -8.68
C SER A 314 43.12 0.10 -8.33
N ALA A 315 44.17 0.93 -8.32
CA ALA A 315 44.10 2.37 -8.05
C ALA A 315 43.53 3.20 -9.21
N ARG A 316 43.49 2.65 -10.43
CA ARG A 316 43.00 3.36 -11.61
C ARG A 316 41.51 3.73 -11.46
N PRO A 317 41.14 5.02 -11.58
CA PRO A 317 39.74 5.41 -11.60
C PRO A 317 39.06 4.81 -12.83
N LYS A 318 38.02 4.01 -12.64
CA LYS A 318 37.19 3.48 -13.73
C LYS A 318 35.81 4.09 -13.64
N ILE A 319 35.44 4.83 -14.69
CA ILE A 319 34.04 5.15 -14.95
C ILE A 319 33.37 3.87 -15.43
N THR A 320 32.50 3.30 -14.60
CA THR A 320 31.71 2.14 -14.99
C THR A 320 30.52 2.67 -15.78
N THR A 321 30.61 2.67 -17.10
CA THR A 321 29.49 3.05 -17.97
C THR A 321 28.60 1.82 -18.15
N LEU A 322 27.50 1.74 -17.40
CA LEU A 322 26.58 0.59 -17.46
C LEU A 322 25.63 0.64 -18.65
N ASN A 323 25.48 1.79 -19.30
CA ASN A 323 24.43 2.02 -20.30
C ASN A 323 24.94 2.83 -21.51
N VAL A 324 25.81 2.23 -22.31
CA VAL A 324 26.16 2.78 -23.64
C VAL A 324 25.19 2.18 -24.67
N GLY A 325 23.97 2.71 -24.69
CA GLY A 325 22.90 2.32 -25.60
C GLY A 325 21.70 3.24 -25.40
N LYS A 326 20.93 3.52 -26.45
CA LYS A 326 19.76 4.42 -26.44
C LYS A 326 18.71 3.96 -25.42
N ASN A 327 18.90 4.35 -24.15
CA ASN A 327 17.94 4.07 -23.11
C ASN A 327 16.74 5.00 -23.26
N THR A 328 15.56 4.44 -23.04
CA THR A 328 14.34 5.23 -22.93
C THR A 328 14.40 6.12 -21.68
N LEU A 329 13.71 7.26 -21.70
CA LEU A 329 13.61 8.15 -20.52
C LEU A 329 13.18 7.39 -19.25
N GLU A 330 12.37 6.35 -19.41
CA GLU A 330 11.89 5.49 -18.33
C GLU A 330 12.96 4.57 -17.72
N GLU A 331 13.97 4.17 -18.49
CA GLU A 331 15.12 3.41 -17.97
C GLU A 331 16.10 4.33 -17.26
N THR A 332 16.29 5.55 -17.78
CA THR A 332 17.13 6.59 -17.16
C THR A 332 16.61 6.94 -15.76
N LYS A 333 15.29 7.11 -15.60
CA LYS A 333 14.65 7.35 -14.29
C LYS A 333 14.92 6.25 -13.26
N LYS A 334 15.15 5.00 -13.70
CA LYS A 334 15.40 3.87 -12.80
C LYS A 334 16.83 3.82 -12.27
N ASN A 335 17.81 4.51 -12.84
CA ASN A 335 19.21 4.41 -12.39
C ASN A 335 19.95 5.76 -12.39
N ILE A 336 19.25 6.85 -12.11
CA ILE A 336 19.75 8.22 -12.24
C ILE A 336 20.82 8.58 -11.20
N ILE A 337 20.81 7.97 -10.00
CA ILE A 337 21.76 8.31 -8.92
C ILE A 337 23.19 7.83 -9.25
N PHE A 338 23.30 6.77 -10.05
CA PHE A 338 24.61 6.20 -10.38
C PHE A 338 25.39 7.10 -11.36
N PHE A 339 26.61 7.45 -10.97
CA PHE A 339 27.50 8.38 -11.69
C PHE A 339 27.62 8.11 -13.19
N GLY A 340 27.84 6.86 -13.59
CA GLY A 340 28.03 6.50 -15.00
C GLY A 340 26.79 6.68 -15.88
N ASN A 341 25.61 6.91 -15.29
CA ASN A 341 24.36 7.08 -16.03
C ASN A 341 23.98 8.55 -16.20
N PHE A 342 24.12 9.39 -15.18
CA PHE A 342 23.70 10.80 -15.28
C PHE A 342 24.69 11.69 -16.03
N VAL A 343 25.97 11.31 -16.11
CA VAL A 343 27.03 12.14 -16.72
C VAL A 343 26.81 12.43 -18.22
N HIS A 344 25.91 11.69 -18.87
CA HIS A 344 25.58 11.87 -20.29
C HIS A 344 24.27 12.65 -20.51
N LEU A 345 23.59 13.07 -19.45
CA LEU A 345 22.32 13.81 -19.54
C LEU A 345 22.57 15.31 -19.60
N ASP A 346 21.69 16.03 -20.29
CA ASP A 346 21.58 17.48 -20.12
C ASP A 346 20.88 17.84 -18.80
N LEU A 347 20.93 19.12 -18.43
CA LEU A 347 20.39 19.61 -17.16
C LEU A 347 18.89 19.35 -17.05
N ASP A 348 18.12 19.64 -18.11
CA ASP A 348 16.66 19.51 -18.12
C ASP A 348 16.23 18.05 -17.95
N GLN A 349 16.92 17.12 -18.62
CA GLN A 349 16.72 15.67 -18.48
C GLN A 349 17.06 15.20 -17.07
N TYR A 350 18.15 15.71 -16.49
CA TYR A 350 18.55 15.37 -15.13
C TYR A 350 17.53 15.87 -14.09
N GLU A 351 17.08 17.11 -14.21
CA GLU A 351 16.07 17.69 -13.32
C GLU A 351 14.74 16.94 -13.41
N ALA A 352 14.26 16.63 -14.62
CA ALA A 352 13.04 15.87 -14.82
C ALA A 352 13.12 14.44 -14.26
N ALA A 353 14.28 13.79 -14.39
CA ALA A 353 14.51 12.46 -13.83
C ALA A 353 14.57 12.51 -12.29
N MET A 354 15.23 13.50 -11.69
CA MET A 354 15.29 13.65 -10.24
C MET A 354 13.94 14.04 -9.63
N ASP A 355 13.16 14.91 -10.27
CA ASP A 355 11.80 15.24 -9.84
C ASP A 355 10.92 13.98 -9.81
N SER A 356 11.03 13.11 -10.82
CA SER A 356 10.33 11.82 -10.85
C SER A 356 10.73 10.91 -9.68
N VAL A 357 12.02 10.88 -9.33
CA VAL A 357 12.55 10.06 -8.23
C VAL A 357 12.09 10.60 -6.86
N PHE A 358 12.05 11.91 -6.66
CA PHE A 358 11.62 12.49 -5.38
C PHE A 358 10.11 12.38 -5.12
N ARG A 359 9.30 12.27 -6.19
CA ARG A 359 7.84 12.12 -6.08
C ARG A 359 7.37 10.68 -5.87
N ASP A 360 8.24 9.69 -6.12
CA ASP A 360 7.91 8.27 -6.03
C ASP A 360 8.92 7.53 -5.13
N GLY A 361 8.50 7.21 -3.91
CA GLY A 361 9.35 6.50 -2.94
C GLY A 361 9.86 5.15 -3.45
N GLU A 362 9.08 4.42 -4.26
CA GLU A 362 9.53 3.14 -4.84
C GLU A 362 10.71 3.38 -5.81
N LEU A 363 10.63 4.45 -6.61
CA LEU A 363 11.72 4.87 -7.49
C LEU A 363 12.94 5.34 -6.69
N LEU A 364 12.77 6.10 -5.61
CA LEU A 364 13.85 6.54 -4.74
C LEU A 364 14.62 5.38 -4.13
N TYR A 365 13.94 4.50 -3.40
CA TYR A 365 14.57 3.34 -2.75
C TYR A 365 15.15 2.37 -3.78
N GLY A 366 14.47 2.20 -4.91
CA GLY A 366 14.98 1.43 -6.03
C GLY A 366 16.30 1.98 -6.56
N ASN A 367 16.39 3.30 -6.80
CA ASN A 367 17.60 3.95 -7.31
C ASN A 367 18.77 3.78 -6.34
N MET A 368 18.54 4.06 -5.05
CA MET A 368 19.58 3.93 -4.02
C MET A 368 20.08 2.47 -3.87
N THR A 369 19.17 1.50 -3.97
CA THR A 369 19.52 0.08 -3.87
C THR A 369 20.37 -0.37 -5.06
N ARG A 370 20.00 0.05 -6.28
CA ARG A 370 20.75 -0.27 -7.50
C ARG A 370 22.14 0.39 -7.49
N ASP A 371 22.24 1.62 -7.00
CA ASP A 371 23.51 2.32 -6.86
C ASP A 371 24.46 1.56 -5.90
N LEU A 372 23.99 1.18 -4.70
CA LEU A 372 24.75 0.35 -3.76
C LEU A 372 25.23 -0.98 -4.38
N TYR A 373 24.39 -1.65 -5.17
CA TYR A 373 24.76 -2.88 -5.87
C TYR A 373 25.95 -2.66 -6.81
N TYR A 374 25.91 -1.60 -7.62
CA TYR A 374 26.98 -1.30 -8.58
C TYR A 374 28.26 -0.79 -7.89
N LEU A 375 28.14 0.01 -6.81
CA LEU A 375 29.26 0.35 -5.93
C LEU A 375 29.95 -0.92 -5.40
N GLY A 376 29.18 -1.93 -5.00
CA GLY A 376 29.69 -3.24 -4.59
C GLY A 376 30.46 -3.96 -5.71
N LYS A 377 29.93 -3.96 -6.95
CA LYS A 377 30.62 -4.56 -8.11
C LYS A 377 31.94 -3.88 -8.45
N VAL A 378 32.01 -2.55 -8.31
CA VAL A 378 33.26 -1.79 -8.52
C VAL A 378 34.29 -2.15 -7.45
N LEU A 379 33.87 -2.25 -6.19
CA LEU A 379 34.74 -2.67 -5.09
C LEU A 379 35.29 -4.08 -5.29
N ASP A 380 34.43 -5.07 -5.60
CA ASP A 380 34.85 -6.45 -5.85
C ASP A 380 36.01 -6.50 -6.87
N LYS A 381 35.87 -5.77 -7.98
CA LYS A 381 36.91 -5.69 -9.01
C LYS A 381 38.22 -5.07 -8.49
N LYS A 382 38.15 -3.98 -7.71
CA LYS A 382 39.34 -3.36 -7.09
C LYS A 382 40.06 -4.33 -6.16
N TYR A 383 39.32 -5.01 -5.30
CA TYR A 383 39.88 -5.99 -4.35
C TYR A 383 40.48 -7.20 -5.07
N ARG A 384 39.87 -7.67 -6.17
CA ARG A 384 40.46 -8.75 -6.98
C ARG A 384 41.82 -8.37 -7.57
N TYR A 385 41.95 -7.19 -8.18
CA TYR A 385 43.24 -6.71 -8.67
C TYR A 385 44.28 -6.58 -7.55
N LEU A 386 43.85 -6.08 -6.39
CA LEU A 386 44.72 -5.99 -5.23
C LEU A 386 45.21 -7.36 -4.77
N THR A 387 44.30 -8.34 -4.64
CA THR A 387 44.65 -9.72 -4.27
C THR A 387 45.64 -10.33 -5.26
N TYR A 388 45.44 -10.13 -6.57
CA TYR A 388 46.42 -10.59 -7.57
C TYR A 388 47.78 -9.91 -7.39
N SER A 389 47.82 -8.60 -7.16
CA SER A 389 49.06 -7.85 -6.90
C SER A 389 49.83 -8.43 -5.70
N TYR A 390 49.16 -8.63 -4.56
CA TYR A 390 49.77 -9.19 -3.36
C TYR A 390 50.25 -10.63 -3.56
N ASN A 391 49.43 -11.49 -4.14
CA ASN A 391 49.78 -12.90 -4.33
C ASN A 391 50.99 -13.06 -5.25
N ILE A 392 51.03 -12.31 -6.35
CA ILE A 392 52.15 -12.34 -7.30
C ILE A 392 53.42 -11.82 -6.63
N PHE A 393 53.32 -10.74 -5.84
CA PHE A 393 54.47 -10.22 -5.09
C PHE A 393 54.99 -11.22 -4.07
N MET A 394 54.11 -11.83 -3.26
CA MET A 394 54.51 -12.77 -2.21
C MET A 394 55.14 -14.04 -2.79
N VAL A 395 54.55 -14.62 -3.83
CA VAL A 395 55.10 -15.80 -4.51
C VAL A 395 56.43 -15.46 -5.18
N GLY A 396 56.50 -14.31 -5.85
CA GLY A 396 57.74 -13.83 -6.47
C GLY A 396 58.86 -13.60 -5.47
N PHE A 397 58.56 -12.96 -4.34
CA PHE A 397 59.52 -12.73 -3.27
C PHE A 397 60.04 -14.05 -2.69
N ALA A 398 59.15 -15.01 -2.38
CA ALA A 398 59.55 -16.31 -1.86
C ALA A 398 60.41 -17.10 -2.86
N ALA A 399 60.01 -17.11 -4.13
CA ALA A 399 60.78 -17.75 -5.20
C ALA A 399 62.18 -17.12 -5.35
N THR A 400 62.27 -15.79 -5.37
CA THR A 400 63.54 -15.05 -5.41
C THR A 400 64.44 -15.41 -4.24
N VAL A 401 63.93 -15.41 -3.00
CA VAL A 401 64.73 -15.77 -1.82
C VAL A 401 65.24 -17.20 -1.93
N LEU A 402 64.40 -18.15 -2.35
CA LEU A 402 64.79 -19.55 -2.48
C LEU A 402 65.83 -19.75 -3.59
N THR A 403 65.66 -19.13 -4.75
CA THR A 403 66.66 -19.18 -5.83
C THR A 403 67.96 -18.50 -5.41
N PHE A 404 67.91 -17.41 -4.64
CA PHE A 404 69.10 -16.72 -4.14
C PHE A 404 69.89 -17.61 -3.17
N LEU A 405 69.20 -18.28 -2.23
CA LEU A 405 69.84 -19.22 -1.31
C LEU A 405 70.47 -20.40 -2.05
N LEU A 406 69.77 -20.97 -3.05
CA LEU A 406 70.33 -22.04 -3.86
C LEU A 406 71.58 -21.57 -4.63
N ALA A 407 71.53 -20.38 -5.24
CA ALA A 407 72.67 -19.81 -5.96
C ALA A 407 73.85 -19.46 -5.04
N PHE A 408 73.61 -19.22 -3.75
CA PHE A 408 74.66 -18.97 -2.75
C PHE A 408 75.26 -20.25 -2.19
N LEU A 409 74.49 -21.35 -2.15
CA LEU A 409 74.91 -22.65 -1.66
C LEU A 409 75.56 -23.53 -2.75
N SER A 410 75.32 -23.22 -4.03
CA SER A 410 75.98 -23.81 -5.20
C SER A 410 77.27 -23.08 -5.54
#